data_AF-A0AAV5P9X9-F1
#
_entry.id   AF-A0AAV5P9X9-F1
#
_cell.length_a   1.000
_cell.length_b   1.000
_cell.length_c   1.000
_cell.angle_alpha   90.00
_cell.angle_beta   90.00
_cell.angle_gamma   90.00
#
_symmetry.space_group_name_H-M   'P 1'
#
loop_
_entity.id
_entity.type
_entity.pdbx_description
1 polymer ?
#
loop_
_entity_poly.entity_id
_entity_poly.type
_entity_poly.pdbx_seq_one_letter_code
_entity_poly.pdbx_strand_id
1 'polypeptide(L)'
;MVGERLGLLSLRLDAAYCLVLGVVVAALAPSWAPALRVPVPVLAGLGVAVVVWAGAVVWMTARLPLRAALRTVMVANVVAAAAVAAFSATTAGVLVLLAVLAVAADVGLFAGSQAVALRRLRAAPGGATSRPRGPAV
;
A
#
# COMPACT_ATOMS: atom_id res chain seq x y z
N MET A 1 -14.46 7.39 -15.18
CA MET A 1 -15.07 6.53 -14.14
C MET A 1 -14.26 5.28 -13.81
N VAL A 2 -13.70 4.52 -14.77
CA VAL A 2 -12.96 3.26 -14.48
C VAL A 2 -11.70 3.46 -13.62
N GLY A 3 -10.89 4.49 -13.88
CA GLY A 3 -9.64 4.74 -13.14
C GLY A 3 -9.84 5.09 -11.66
N GLU A 4 -10.95 5.73 -11.33
CA GLU A 4 -11.28 6.15 -9.96
C GLU A 4 -11.72 4.97 -9.09
N ARG A 5 -12.60 4.10 -9.64
CA ARG A 5 -12.99 2.85 -8.96
C ARG A 5 -11.80 1.92 -8.77
N LEU A 6 -10.92 1.79 -9.76
CA LEU A 6 -9.70 0.98 -9.64
C LEU A 6 -8.75 1.53 -8.56
N GLY A 7 -8.58 2.86 -8.49
CA GLY A 7 -7.75 3.49 -7.45
C GLY A 7 -8.29 3.25 -6.05
N LEU A 8 -9.60 3.41 -5.84
CA LEU A 8 -10.24 3.15 -4.56
C LEU A 8 -10.18 1.67 -4.16
N LEU A 9 -10.40 0.75 -5.11
CA LEU A 9 -10.28 -0.69 -4.86
C LEU A 9 -8.85 -1.05 -4.44
N SER A 10 -7.85 -0.54 -5.16
CA SER A 10 -6.42 -0.75 -4.85
C SER A 10 -6.09 -0.29 -3.43
N LEU A 11 -6.53 0.91 -3.02
CA LEU A 11 -6.30 1.42 -1.66
C LEU A 11 -7.00 0.58 -0.58
N ARG A 12 -8.21 0.08 -0.85
CA ARG A 12 -8.92 -0.78 0.10
C ARG A 12 -8.27 -2.14 0.27
N LEU A 13 -7.81 -2.73 -0.84
CA LEU A 13 -7.10 -4.01 -0.80
C LEU A 13 -5.74 -3.87 -0.09
N ASP A 14 -5.01 -2.78 -0.35
CA ASP A 14 -3.76 -2.46 0.33
C ASP A 14 -3.97 -2.29 1.84
N ALA A 15 -4.98 -1.51 2.25
CA ALA A 15 -5.33 -1.35 3.67
C ALA A 15 -5.73 -2.68 4.34
N ALA A 16 -6.54 -3.50 3.67
CA ALA A 16 -6.94 -4.81 4.19
C ALA A 16 -5.74 -5.75 4.32
N TYR A 17 -4.86 -5.78 3.33
CA TYR A 17 -3.63 -6.57 3.36
C TYR A 17 -2.71 -6.12 4.49
N CYS A 18 -2.47 -4.81 4.65
CA CYS A 18 -1.70 -4.26 5.75
C CYS A 18 -2.32 -4.63 7.11
N LEU A 19 -3.64 -4.52 7.26
CA LEU A 19 -4.31 -4.89 8.50
C LEU A 19 -4.06 -6.35 8.86
N VAL A 20 -4.32 -7.27 7.92
CA VAL A 20 -4.13 -8.72 8.14
C VAL A 20 -2.67 -9.03 8.43
N LEU A 21 -1.74 -8.53 7.61
CA LEU A 21 -0.31 -8.75 7.77
C LEU A 21 0.18 -8.23 9.12
N GLY A 22 -0.19 -7.00 9.49
CA GLY A 22 0.20 -6.38 10.75
C GLY A 22 -0.31 -7.15 11.97
N VAL A 23 -1.57 -7.59 11.94
CA VAL A 23 -2.16 -8.44 12.99
C VAL A 23 -1.43 -9.78 13.11
N VAL A 24 -1.18 -10.45 11.98
CA VAL A 24 -0.47 -11.74 11.97
C VAL A 24 0.95 -11.58 12.50
N VAL A 25 1.70 -10.57 12.04
CA VAL A 25 3.06 -10.28 12.52
C VAL A 25 3.07 -9.99 14.01
N ALA A 26 2.13 -9.17 14.51
CA ALA A 26 2.08 -8.83 15.93
C ALA A 26 1.71 -10.04 16.81
N ALA A 27 0.72 -10.84 16.39
CA ALA A 27 0.26 -12.01 17.12
C ALA A 27 1.29 -13.14 17.14
N LEU A 28 2.02 -13.32 16.04
CA LEU A 28 3.02 -14.38 15.88
C LEU A 28 4.45 -13.91 16.19
N ALA A 29 4.62 -12.69 16.71
CA ALA A 29 5.94 -12.14 17.02
C ALA A 29 6.79 -13.04 17.92
N PRO A 30 6.26 -13.68 19.00
CA PRO A 30 7.06 -14.58 19.83
C PRO A 30 7.59 -15.80 19.08
N SER A 31 6.81 -16.31 18.12
CA SER A 31 7.17 -17.49 17.32
C SER A 31 8.20 -17.18 16.24
N TRP A 32 8.15 -15.97 15.66
CA TRP A 32 9.02 -15.57 14.54
C TRP A 32 10.30 -14.85 14.97
N ALA A 33 10.28 -14.16 16.11
CA ALA A 33 11.43 -13.42 16.64
C ALA A 33 12.74 -14.25 16.73
N PRO A 34 12.72 -15.52 17.21
CA PRO A 34 13.94 -16.35 17.25
C PRO A 34 14.49 -16.66 15.85
N ALA A 35 13.59 -16.97 14.90
CA ALA A 35 13.97 -17.29 13.52
C ALA A 35 14.57 -16.08 12.79
N LEU A 36 14.08 -14.88 13.10
CA LEU A 36 14.54 -13.62 12.52
C LEU A 36 15.73 -13.00 13.28
N ARG A 37 16.07 -13.51 14.47
CA ARG A 37 17.07 -12.92 15.39
C ARG A 37 16.75 -11.45 15.74
N VAL A 38 15.47 -11.12 15.86
CA VAL A 38 14.97 -9.78 16.21
C VAL A 38 14.25 -9.86 17.57
N PRO A 39 14.38 -8.87 18.47
CA PRO A 39 13.62 -8.87 19.70
C PRO A 39 12.11 -8.89 19.46
N VAL A 40 11.38 -9.70 20.22
CA VAL A 40 9.89 -9.77 20.18
C VAL A 40 9.22 -8.40 20.19
N PRO A 41 9.57 -7.44 21.09
CA PRO A 41 8.89 -6.14 21.09
C PRO A 41 9.10 -5.33 19.81
N VAL A 42 10.25 -5.51 19.13
CA VAL A 42 10.52 -4.85 17.85
C VAL A 42 9.60 -5.43 16.77
N LEU A 43 9.51 -6.75 16.68
CA LEU A 43 8.66 -7.40 15.68
C LEU A 43 7.17 -7.15 15.92
N ALA A 44 6.72 -7.21 17.18
CA ALA A 44 5.36 -6.87 17.56
C ALA A 44 5.04 -5.39 17.26
N GLY A 45 5.96 -4.48 17.58
CA GLY A 45 5.83 -3.06 17.29
C GLY A 45 5.71 -2.76 15.80
N LEU A 46 6.47 -3.48 14.95
CA LEU A 46 6.33 -3.39 13.49
C LEU A 46 4.93 -3.82 13.03
N GLY A 47 4.41 -4.95 13.53
CA GLY A 47 3.05 -5.40 13.22
C GLY A 47 1.99 -4.37 13.60
N VAL A 48 2.08 -3.79 14.81
CA VAL A 48 1.18 -2.73 15.28
C VAL A 48 1.29 -1.48 14.41
N ALA A 49 2.50 -1.06 14.03
CA ALA A 49 2.70 0.09 13.15
C ALA A 49 2.02 -0.11 11.79
N VAL A 50 2.08 -1.32 11.23
CA VAL A 50 1.38 -1.65 9.97
C VAL A 50 -0.14 -1.64 10.15
N VAL A 51 -0.68 -2.09 11.29
CA VAL A 51 -2.12 -1.98 11.60
C VAL A 51 -2.56 -0.51 11.69
N VAL A 52 -1.79 0.33 12.37
CA VAL A 52 -2.05 1.78 12.45
C VAL A 52 -2.01 2.41 11.06
N TRP A 53 -1.06 2.01 10.22
CA TRP A 53 -0.97 2.45 8.84
C TRP A 53 -2.21 2.07 8.02
N ALA A 54 -2.72 0.86 8.16
CA ALA A 54 -3.96 0.45 7.50
C ALA A 54 -5.13 1.38 7.86
N GLY A 55 -5.26 1.75 9.15
CA GLY A 55 -6.23 2.74 9.60
C GLY A 55 -6.01 4.12 8.96
N ALA A 56 -4.75 4.56 8.84
CA ALA A 56 -4.40 5.80 8.16
C ALA A 56 -4.78 5.78 6.68
N VAL A 57 -4.59 4.66 5.97
CA VAL A 57 -5.01 4.50 4.55
C VAL A 57 -6.54 4.62 4.42
N VAL A 58 -7.31 3.96 5.30
CA VAL A 58 -8.78 4.10 5.30
C VAL A 58 -9.18 5.56 5.55
N TRP A 59 -8.58 6.22 6.54
CA TRP A 59 -8.82 7.63 6.80
C TRP A 59 -8.50 8.53 5.60
N MET A 60 -7.35 8.30 4.94
CA MET A 60 -6.96 9.04 3.73
C MET A 60 -7.97 8.86 2.61
N THR A 61 -8.51 7.65 2.40
CA THR A 61 -9.52 7.40 1.36
C THR A 61 -10.83 8.16 1.60
N ALA A 62 -11.14 8.50 2.85
CA ALA A 62 -12.33 9.26 3.23
C ALA A 62 -12.11 10.78 3.25
N ARG A 63 -10.87 11.26 3.39
CA ARG A 63 -10.57 12.68 3.66
C ARG A 63 -9.74 13.37 2.60
N LEU A 64 -8.94 12.64 1.82
CA LEU A 64 -8.00 13.20 0.84
C LEU A 64 -8.49 12.99 -0.60
N PRO A 65 -8.03 13.80 -1.57
CA PRO A 65 -8.33 13.53 -2.96
C PRO A 65 -7.63 12.24 -3.36
N LEU A 66 -8.29 11.41 -4.18
CA LEU A 66 -7.79 10.08 -4.56
C LEU A 66 -6.35 10.11 -5.10
N ARG A 67 -5.98 11.16 -5.83
CA ARG A 67 -4.62 11.33 -6.35
C ARG A 67 -3.56 11.48 -5.25
N ALA A 68 -3.87 12.20 -4.18
CA ALA A 68 -2.95 12.38 -3.05
C ALA A 68 -2.82 11.07 -2.26
N ALA A 69 -3.95 10.43 -1.94
CA ALA A 69 -3.95 9.15 -1.24
C ALA A 69 -3.14 8.09 -1.99
N LEU A 70 -3.38 7.91 -3.29
CA LEU A 70 -2.61 6.98 -4.13
C LEU A 70 -1.11 7.28 -4.15
N ARG A 71 -0.72 8.57 -4.20
CA ARG A 71 0.70 8.95 -4.23
C ARG A 71 1.38 8.66 -2.91
N THR A 72 0.73 8.96 -1.79
CA THR A 72 1.26 8.71 -0.45
C THR A 72 1.49 7.21 -0.23
N VAL A 73 0.50 6.37 -0.53
CA VAL A 73 0.61 4.93 -0.36
C VAL A 73 1.66 4.33 -1.31
N MET A 74 1.73 4.81 -2.56
CA MET A 74 2.74 4.34 -3.51
C MET A 74 4.17 4.61 -3.00
N VAL A 75 4.42 5.80 -2.46
CA VAL A 75 5.74 6.14 -1.88
C VAL A 75 6.03 5.27 -0.67
N ALA A 76 5.07 5.10 0.24
CA ALA A 76 5.22 4.24 1.41
C ALA A 76 5.55 2.78 1.02
N ASN A 77 4.83 2.23 0.04
CA ASN A 77 5.05 0.87 -0.46
C ASN A 77 6.42 0.71 -1.13
N VAL A 78 6.87 1.69 -1.91
CA VAL A 78 8.23 1.68 -2.48
C VAL A 78 9.30 1.67 -1.39
N VAL A 79 9.14 2.53 -0.37
CA VAL A 79 10.08 2.61 0.76
C VAL A 79 10.07 1.30 1.56
N ALA A 80 8.90 0.75 1.84
CA ALA A 80 8.75 -0.53 2.54
C ALA A 80 9.39 -1.67 1.75
N ALA A 81 9.11 -1.80 0.46
CA ALA A 81 9.71 -2.82 -0.41
C ALA A 81 11.24 -2.70 -0.44
N ALA A 82 11.78 -1.48 -0.52
CA ALA A 82 13.22 -1.24 -0.48
C ALA A 82 13.84 -1.63 0.88
N ALA A 83 13.20 -1.27 1.99
CA ALA A 83 13.67 -1.62 3.33
C ALA A 83 13.64 -3.15 3.56
N VAL A 84 12.58 -3.80 3.11
CA VAL A 84 12.39 -5.25 3.17
C VAL A 84 13.44 -5.97 2.31
N ALA A 85 13.71 -5.49 1.09
CA ALA A 85 14.77 -6.04 0.24
C ALA A 85 16.17 -5.84 0.83
N ALA A 86 16.45 -4.69 1.45
CA ALA A 86 17.72 -4.46 2.13
C ALA A 86 17.88 -5.37 3.36
N PHE A 87 16.82 -5.54 4.15
CA PHE A 87 16.81 -6.46 5.30
C PHE A 87 17.03 -7.91 4.86
N SER A 88 16.41 -8.34 3.76
CA SER A 88 16.62 -9.67 3.15
C SER A 88 18.10 -10.00 2.94
N ALA A 89 18.92 -9.03 2.50
CA ALA A 89 20.36 -9.22 2.30
C ALA A 89 21.14 -9.57 3.59
N THR A 90 20.52 -9.37 4.76
CA THR A 90 21.11 -9.67 6.08
C THR A 90 20.58 -10.97 6.69
N THR A 91 19.59 -11.60 6.07
CA THR A 91 18.96 -12.84 6.60
C THR A 91 19.73 -14.09 6.16
N ALA A 92 20.03 -14.98 7.11
CA ALA A 92 20.83 -16.18 6.85
C ALA A 92 20.04 -17.39 6.33
N GLY A 93 18.69 -17.33 6.31
CA GLY A 93 17.83 -18.46 5.97
C GLY A 93 17.08 -18.27 4.65
N VAL A 94 17.22 -19.22 3.71
CA VAL A 94 16.58 -19.17 2.38
C VAL A 94 15.06 -19.01 2.46
N LEU A 95 14.39 -19.67 3.41
CA LEU A 95 12.94 -19.53 3.58
C LEU A 95 12.53 -18.15 4.10
N VAL A 96 13.33 -17.55 4.99
CA VAL A 96 13.11 -16.18 5.48
C VAL A 96 13.30 -15.19 4.33
N LEU A 97 14.38 -15.34 3.56
CA LEU A 97 14.65 -14.55 2.37
C LEU A 97 13.48 -14.60 1.36
N LEU A 98 12.99 -15.80 1.05
CA LEU A 98 11.88 -15.99 0.11
C LEU A 98 10.57 -15.39 0.64
N ALA A 99 10.26 -15.56 1.93
CA ALA A 99 9.07 -14.96 2.53
C ALA A 99 9.13 -13.42 2.50
N VAL A 100 10.29 -12.85 2.85
CA VAL A 100 10.51 -11.40 2.87
C VAL A 100 10.47 -10.84 1.43
N LEU A 101 11.03 -11.55 0.44
CA LEU A 101 10.92 -11.19 -0.98
C LEU A 101 9.49 -11.28 -1.51
N ALA A 102 8.72 -12.29 -1.12
CA ALA A 102 7.32 -12.42 -1.51
C ALA A 102 6.50 -11.22 -1.00
N VAL A 103 6.68 -10.81 0.26
CA VAL A 103 6.06 -9.61 0.81
C VAL A 103 6.51 -8.35 0.04
N ALA A 104 7.80 -8.23 -0.30
CA ALA A 104 8.28 -7.10 -1.10
C ALA A 104 7.64 -7.06 -2.50
N ALA A 105 7.46 -8.22 -3.14
CA ALA A 105 6.82 -8.34 -4.44
C ALA A 105 5.33 -7.95 -4.38
N ASP A 106 4.61 -8.40 -3.37
CA ASP A 106 3.20 -8.03 -3.13
C ASP A 106 3.07 -6.50 -2.97
N VAL A 107 3.90 -5.91 -2.12
CA VAL A 107 3.94 -4.45 -1.88
C VAL A 107 4.30 -3.68 -3.16
N GLY A 108 5.26 -4.19 -3.93
CA GLY A 108 5.64 -3.63 -5.23
C GLY A 108 4.50 -3.69 -6.26
N LEU A 109 3.73 -4.79 -6.28
CA LEU A 109 2.57 -4.95 -7.16
C LEU A 109 1.46 -3.95 -6.80
N PHE A 110 1.23 -3.71 -5.51
CA PHE A 110 0.32 -2.65 -5.06
C PHE A 110 0.78 -1.27 -5.54
N ALA A 111 2.06 -0.92 -5.38
CA ALA A 111 2.61 0.35 -5.88
C ALA A 111 2.46 0.47 -7.41
N GLY A 112 2.70 -0.61 -8.15
CA GLY A 112 2.48 -0.68 -9.60
C GLY A 112 1.03 -0.40 -9.97
N SER A 113 0.07 -1.01 -9.26
CA SER A 113 -1.36 -0.80 -9.49
C SER A 113 -1.78 0.66 -9.24
N GLN A 114 -1.21 1.30 -8.22
CA GLN A 114 -1.45 2.71 -7.89
C GLN A 114 -0.86 3.66 -8.95
N ALA A 115 0.33 3.34 -9.46
CA ALA A 115 0.95 4.06 -10.57
C ALA A 115 0.11 3.96 -11.86
N VAL A 116 -0.47 2.78 -12.15
CA VAL A 116 -1.40 2.60 -13.29
C VAL A 116 -2.69 3.40 -13.07
N ALA A 117 -3.27 3.36 -11.86
CA ALA A 117 -4.46 4.15 -11.53
C ALA A 117 -4.21 5.66 -11.68
N LEU A 118 -3.08 6.16 -11.19
CA LEU A 118 -2.67 7.56 -11.36
C LEU A 118 -2.49 7.95 -12.83
N ARG A 119 -1.87 7.08 -13.65
CA ARG A 119 -1.73 7.30 -15.10
C ARG A 119 -3.09 7.40 -15.79
N ARG A 120 -4.04 6.51 -15.46
CA ARG A 120 -5.41 6.54 -16.00
C ARG A 120 -6.20 7.78 -15.55
N LEU A 121 -5.99 8.24 -14.32
CA LEU A 121 -6.61 9.47 -13.81
C LEU A 121 -6.02 10.75 -14.44
N ARG A 122 -4.76 10.73 -14.89
CA ARG A 122 -4.14 11.83 -15.65
C ARG A 122 -4.57 11.82 -17.12
N ALA A 123 -4.74 10.64 -17.71
CA ALA A 123 -5.12 10.45 -19.10
C ALA A 123 -6.61 10.69 -19.38
N ALA A 124 -7.48 10.68 -18.36
CA ALA A 124 -8.86 11.12 -18.49
C ALA A 124 -8.89 12.63 -18.75
N PRO A 125 -9.21 13.08 -19.98
CA PRO A 125 -9.35 14.50 -20.27
C PRO A 125 -10.47 15.06 -19.40
N GLY A 126 -10.29 16.28 -18.89
CA GLY A 126 -11.41 17.05 -18.38
C GLY A 126 -12.50 17.06 -19.44
N GLY A 127 -13.66 16.47 -19.12
CA GLY A 127 -14.86 16.59 -19.92
C GLY A 127 -15.20 18.07 -20.02
N ALA A 128 -14.88 18.65 -21.17
CA ALA A 128 -15.21 20.01 -21.53
C ALA A 128 -16.71 20.23 -21.33
N THR A 129 -17.03 21.14 -20.42
CA THR A 129 -18.09 22.15 -20.56
C THR A 129 -19.34 21.71 -21.34
N SER A 130 -20.34 21.23 -20.60
CA SER A 130 -21.72 21.48 -20.96
C SER A 130 -21.99 22.99 -20.95
N ARG A 131 -22.14 23.58 -22.15
CA ARG A 131 -23.01 24.75 -22.31
C ARG A 131 -23.76 24.61 -23.64
N PRO A 132 -25.06 24.28 -23.63
CA PRO A 132 -25.85 24.47 -24.84
C PRO A 132 -25.84 25.97 -25.16
N ARG A 133 -25.49 26.31 -26.40
CA ARG A 133 -25.79 27.64 -26.95
C ARG A 133 -27.31 27.77 -26.90
N GLY A 134 -27.81 28.65 -26.04
CA GLY A 134 -29.21 29.07 -26.08
C GLY A 134 -29.52 29.72 -27.43
N PRO A 135 -30.79 29.67 -27.89
CA PRO A 135 -31.15 30.21 -29.19
C PRO A 135 -30.88 31.71 -29.25
N ALA A 136 -30.32 32.14 -30.39
CA ALA A 136 -30.20 33.55 -30.74
C ALA A 136 -31.60 34.15 -30.83
N VAL A 137 -31.81 35.27 -30.12
CA VAL A 137 -32.92 36.19 -30.31
C VAL A 137 -32.47 37.25 -31.31
#